data_AF-A0A6V7JE55-F1
#
_entry.id   AF-A0A6V7JE55-F1
#
_cell.length_a   1.000
_cell.length_b   1.000
_cell.length_c   1.000
_cell.angle_alpha   90.00
_cell.angle_beta   90.00
_cell.angle_gamma   90.00
#
_symmetry.space_group_name_H-M   'P 1'
#
loop_
_entity.id
_entity.type
_entity.pdbx_description
1 polymer ?
#
loop_
_entity_poly.entity_id
_entity_poly.type
_entity_poly.pdbx_seq_one_letter_code
_entity_poly.pdbx_strand_id
1 'polypeptide(L)'
;TPGIVSRFKTGTVNHYRQPSYFIMVSDPLSNIASQFQTRDNVEQKEIAEKLLKISKNMKDRLFEIYNADNDELCVLNHGDAWTSNFMFRDGPQGAEEVRF
;
A
#
# COMPACT_ATOMS: atom_id res chain seq x y z
N THR A 1 15.24 -7.63 -18.29
CA THR A 1 15.62 -8.00 -16.91
C THR A 1 15.88 -9.50 -16.84
N PRO A 2 17.11 -9.97 -16.64
CA PRO A 2 17.39 -11.42 -16.62
C PRO A 2 16.96 -12.05 -15.28
N GLY A 3 16.41 -13.27 -15.29
CA GLY A 3 16.12 -14.05 -14.07
C GLY A 3 14.66 -14.02 -13.59
N ILE A 4 14.44 -14.20 -12.28
CA ILE A 4 13.09 -14.36 -11.67
C ILE A 4 12.17 -13.17 -11.93
N VAL A 5 12.73 -11.97 -12.08
CA VAL A 5 11.98 -10.73 -12.33
C VAL A 5 11.21 -10.80 -13.65
N SER A 6 11.74 -11.50 -14.67
CA SER A 6 11.05 -11.64 -15.96
C SER A 6 9.77 -12.49 -15.89
N ARG A 7 9.58 -13.24 -14.80
CA ARG A 7 8.35 -14.01 -14.55
C ARG A 7 7.18 -13.12 -14.11
N PHE A 8 7.47 -11.93 -13.58
CA PHE A 8 6.44 -10.99 -13.15
C PHE A 8 6.06 -10.08 -14.33
N LYS A 9 4.98 -10.45 -15.03
CA LYS A 9 4.44 -9.66 -16.13
C LYS A 9 3.51 -8.53 -15.67
N THR A 10 2.98 -8.64 -14.45
CA THR A 10 2.02 -7.70 -13.87
C THR A 10 2.26 -7.59 -12.37
N GLY A 11 2.12 -6.39 -11.80
CA GLY A 11 2.21 -6.16 -10.36
C GLY A 11 1.00 -6.69 -9.58
N THR A 12 1.02 -6.51 -8.25
CA THR A 12 -0.07 -6.96 -7.36
C THR A 12 -1.38 -6.25 -7.65
N VAL A 13 -1.36 -4.94 -7.85
CA VAL A 13 -2.53 -4.16 -8.28
C VAL A 13 -2.54 -4.12 -9.81
N ASN A 14 -3.58 -4.70 -10.43
CA ASN A 14 -3.75 -4.70 -11.88
C ASN A 14 -5.21 -4.96 -12.27
N HIS A 15 -5.54 -4.82 -13.56
CA HIS A 15 -6.91 -4.94 -14.08
C HIS A 15 -7.47 -6.38 -14.04
N TYR A 16 -6.63 -7.39 -13.86
CA TYR A 16 -7.03 -8.80 -13.72
C TYR A 16 -7.40 -9.18 -12.28
N ARG A 17 -7.23 -8.27 -11.31
CA ARG A 17 -7.55 -8.55 -9.90
C ARG A 17 -9.05 -8.61 -9.68
N GLN A 18 -9.45 -9.57 -8.86
CA GLN A 18 -10.85 -9.74 -8.46
C GLN A 18 -11.34 -8.50 -7.68
N PRO A 19 -12.61 -8.09 -7.85
CA PRO A 19 -13.18 -6.95 -7.13
C PRO A 19 -13.06 -7.05 -5.60
N SER A 20 -13.08 -8.27 -5.06
CA SER A 20 -12.92 -8.55 -3.62
C SER A 20 -11.63 -7.97 -3.04
N TYR A 21 -10.54 -7.93 -3.82
CA TYR A 21 -9.29 -7.31 -3.38
C TYR A 21 -9.47 -5.80 -3.14
N PHE A 22 -10.18 -5.11 -4.03
CA PHE A 22 -10.43 -3.67 -3.91
C PHE A 22 -11.43 -3.34 -2.79
N ILE A 23 -12.40 -4.23 -2.56
CA ILE A 23 -13.31 -4.15 -1.41
C ILE A 23 -12.52 -4.32 -0.11
N MET A 24 -11.67 -5.34 -0.02
CA MET A 24 -10.82 -5.61 1.15
C MET A 24 -9.97 -4.42 1.56
N VAL A 25 -9.45 -3.63 0.61
CA VAL A 25 -8.62 -2.45 0.91
C VAL A 25 -9.41 -1.16 1.16
N SER A 26 -10.66 -1.06 0.68
CA SER A 26 -11.45 0.18 0.78
C SER A 26 -12.48 0.16 1.93
N ASP A 27 -13.13 -0.97 2.17
CA ASP A 27 -14.18 -1.11 3.19
C ASP A 27 -13.70 -0.82 4.62
N PRO A 28 -12.50 -1.27 5.06
CA PRO A 28 -12.02 -0.95 6.40
C PRO A 28 -11.93 0.57 6.64
N LEU A 29 -11.54 1.35 5.63
CA LEU A 29 -11.45 2.80 5.74
C LEU A 29 -12.83 3.44 5.91
N SER A 30 -13.82 2.98 5.13
CA SER A 30 -15.22 3.43 5.27
C SER A 30 -15.81 3.07 6.63
N ASN A 31 -15.49 1.88 7.14
CA ASN A 31 -15.95 1.40 8.43
C ASN A 31 -15.35 2.21 9.59
N ILE A 32 -14.04 2.50 9.54
CA ILE A 32 -13.36 3.35 10.53
C ILE A 32 -13.96 4.75 10.49
N ALA A 33 -14.16 5.32 9.30
CA ALA A 33 -14.72 6.65 9.16
C ALA A 33 -16.13 6.75 9.77
N SER A 34 -16.98 5.76 9.50
CA SER A 34 -18.33 5.69 10.07
C SER A 34 -18.28 5.68 11.61
N GLN A 35 -17.36 4.92 12.21
CA GLN A 35 -17.17 4.89 13.66
C GLN A 35 -16.63 6.21 14.22
N PHE A 36 -15.79 6.92 13.47
CA PHE A 36 -15.22 8.18 13.91
C PHE A 36 -16.25 9.32 13.87
N GLN A 37 -17.19 9.27 12.93
CA GLN A 37 -18.30 10.25 12.85
C GLN A 37 -19.22 10.22 14.07
N THR A 38 -19.43 9.06 14.69
CA THR A 38 -20.34 8.92 15.85
C THR A 38 -19.73 9.40 17.16
N ARG A 39 -18.43 9.73 17.19
CA ARG A 39 -17.72 10.13 18.40
C ARG A 39 -17.78 11.64 18.57
N ASP A 40 -17.85 12.11 19.82
CA ASP A 40 -17.81 13.55 20.11
C ASP A 40 -16.36 14.06 20.19
N ASN A 41 -15.66 13.95 19.06
CA ASN A 41 -14.28 14.40 18.92
C ASN A 41 -14.12 15.04 17.53
N VAL A 42 -13.76 16.33 17.51
CA VAL A 42 -13.66 17.13 16.28
C VAL A 42 -12.57 16.59 15.35
N GLU A 43 -11.40 16.25 15.89
CA GLU A 43 -10.27 15.71 15.12
C GLU A 43 -10.66 14.38 14.45
N GLN A 44 -11.37 13.50 15.17
CA GLN A 44 -11.84 12.22 14.62
C GLN A 44 -12.86 12.43 13.49
N LYS A 45 -13.74 13.44 13.60
CA LYS A 45 -14.67 13.79 12.52
C LYS A 45 -13.93 14.28 11.27
N GLU A 46 -12.91 15.12 11.42
CA GLU A 46 -12.07 15.56 10.29
C GLU A 46 -11.31 14.39 9.64
N ILE A 47 -10.78 13.47 10.45
CA ILE A 47 -10.13 12.25 9.95
C ILE A 47 -11.15 11.38 9.19
N ALA A 48 -12.38 11.25 9.71
CA ALA A 48 -13.43 10.47 9.06
C ALA A 48 -13.75 10.98 7.65
N GLU A 49 -13.83 12.30 7.45
CA GLU A 49 -14.05 12.89 6.13
C GLU A 49 -12.94 12.52 5.14
N LYS A 50 -11.67 12.58 5.58
CA LYS A 50 -10.51 12.18 4.76
C LYS A 50 -10.56 10.68 4.42
N LEU A 51 -10.87 9.84 5.39
CA LEU A 51 -10.99 8.38 5.20
C LEU A 51 -12.11 8.02 4.22
N LEU A 52 -13.29 8.66 4.32
CA LEU A 52 -14.38 8.47 3.36
C LEU A 52 -14.02 8.92 1.95
N LYS A 53 -13.29 10.03 1.83
CA LYS A 53 -12.84 10.51 0.51
C LYS A 53 -11.90 9.49 -0.14
N ILE A 54 -10.96 8.95 0.63
CA ILE A 54 -10.00 7.96 0.16
C ILE A 54 -10.69 6.62 -0.16
N SER A 55 -11.64 6.16 0.66
CA SER A 55 -12.29 4.88 0.43
C SER A 55 -13.08 4.85 -0.89
N LYS A 56 -13.75 5.96 -1.24
CA LYS A 56 -14.53 6.10 -2.48
C LYS A 56 -13.69 6.00 -3.75
N ASN A 57 -12.44 6.45 -3.72
CA ASN A 57 -11.55 6.46 -4.89
C ASN A 57 -10.32 5.55 -4.72
N MET A 58 -10.32 4.66 -3.72
CA MET A 58 -9.17 3.84 -3.37
C MET A 58 -8.67 3.01 -4.56
N LYS A 59 -9.58 2.39 -5.30
CA LYS A 59 -9.23 1.60 -6.48
C LYS A 59 -8.45 2.42 -7.50
N ASP A 60 -8.97 3.58 -7.88
CA ASP A 60 -8.36 4.42 -8.91
C ASP A 60 -6.99 4.92 -8.44
N ARG A 61 -6.88 5.34 -7.18
CA ARG A 61 -5.59 5.74 -6.58
C ARG A 61 -4.57 4.60 -6.56
N LEU A 62 -5.00 3.37 -6.29
CA LEU A 62 -4.12 2.20 -6.36
C LEU A 62 -3.64 1.96 -7.79
N PHE A 63 -4.50 2.11 -8.79
CA PHE A 63 -4.07 2.01 -10.19
C PHE A 63 -3.09 3.12 -10.58
N GLU A 64 -3.32 4.36 -10.17
CA GLU A 64 -2.39 5.47 -10.41
C GLU A 64 -0.99 5.20 -9.81
N ILE A 65 -0.93 4.60 -8.62
CA ILE A 65 0.34 4.34 -7.92
C ILE A 65 1.08 3.12 -8.49
N TYR A 66 0.35 2.06 -8.85
CA TYR A 66 0.95 0.77 -9.18
C TYR A 66 1.01 0.45 -10.67
N ASN A 67 0.41 1.28 -11.53
CA ASN A 67 0.55 1.10 -12.96
C ASN A 67 1.96 1.50 -13.40
N ALA A 68 2.70 0.53 -13.93
CA ALA A 68 4.08 0.72 -14.36
C ALA A 68 4.13 1.55 -15.65
N ASP A 69 4.94 2.60 -15.65
CA ASP A 69 5.28 3.36 -16.85
C ASP A 69 6.52 2.76 -17.51
N ASN A 70 6.34 2.18 -18.70
CA ASN A 70 7.43 1.49 -19.41
C ASN A 70 8.49 2.44 -19.98
N ASP A 71 8.20 3.74 -20.03
CA ASP A 71 9.17 4.76 -20.44
C ASP A 71 10.07 5.21 -19.27
N GLU A 72 9.77 4.75 -18.05
CA GLU A 72 10.48 5.05 -16.81
C GLU A 72 11.20 3.82 -16.23
N LEU A 73 12.01 4.04 -15.19
CA LEU A 73 12.72 2.96 -14.49
C LEU A 73 11.75 2.06 -13.70
N CYS A 74 11.31 0.98 -14.32
CA CYS A 74 10.48 -0.04 -13.69
C CYS A 74 11.30 -1.05 -12.88
N VAL A 75 11.17 -1.02 -11.55
CA VAL A 75 11.79 -1.99 -10.63
C VAL A 75 10.77 -2.80 -9.85
N LEU A 76 11.12 -4.04 -9.51
CA LEU A 76 10.39 -4.80 -8.51
C LEU A 76 10.70 -4.21 -7.13
N ASN A 77 9.68 -3.67 -6.47
CA ASN A 77 9.80 -3.07 -5.13
C ASN A 77 9.00 -3.88 -4.09
N HIS A 78 9.23 -3.59 -2.81
CA HIS A 78 8.52 -4.25 -1.69
C HIS A 78 7.05 -3.82 -1.57
N GLY A 79 6.68 -2.63 -2.05
CA GLY A 79 5.34 -2.06 -1.95
C GLY A 79 4.97 -1.51 -0.56
N ASP A 80 5.65 -1.94 0.51
CA ASP A 80 5.42 -1.50 1.88
C ASP A 80 6.73 -1.30 2.66
N ALA A 81 7.59 -0.39 2.17
CA ALA A 81 8.95 -0.17 2.67
C ALA A 81 9.01 0.84 3.83
N TRP A 82 8.28 0.58 4.91
CA TRP A 82 8.24 1.43 6.10
C TRP A 82 9.28 0.95 7.12
N THR A 83 9.77 1.83 8.00
CA THR A 83 10.83 1.49 8.98
C THR A 83 10.45 0.32 9.89
N SER A 84 9.17 0.17 10.23
CA SER A 84 8.64 -0.96 11.00
C SER A 84 8.71 -2.31 10.29
N ASN A 85 8.86 -2.30 8.96
CA ASN A 85 8.93 -3.50 8.13
C ASN A 85 10.36 -3.90 7.79
N PHE A 86 11.36 -3.13 8.25
CA PHE A 86 12.76 -3.51 8.16
C PHE A 86 13.22 -4.16 9.46
N MET A 87 13.75 -5.37 9.35
CA MET A 87 14.41 -6.05 10.47
C MET A 87 15.91 -5.79 10.40
N PHE A 88 16.50 -5.48 11.54
CA PHE A 88 17.94 -5.29 11.68
C PHE A 88 18.56 -6.55 12.24
N ARG A 89 19.70 -6.95 11.68
CA ARG A 89 20.52 -8.02 12.24
C ARG A 89 21.61 -7.38 13.10
N ASP A 90 21.60 -7.70 14.39
CA ASP A 90 22.64 -7.24 15.30
C ASP A 90 23.91 -8.07 15.14
N GLY A 91 25.03 -7.37 14.95
CA GLY A 91 26.37 -7.91 15.03
C GLY A 91 27.15 -7.36 16.22
N PRO A 92 28.43 -7.75 16.37
CA PRO A 92 29.25 -7.38 17.52
C PRO A 92 29.44 -5.86 17.71
N GLN A 93 29.21 -5.06 16.66
CA GLN A 93 29.39 -3.60 16.66
C GLN A 93 28.07 -2.84 16.45
N GLY A 94 26.92 -3.52 16.55
CA GLY A 94 25.59 -2.97 16.27
C GLY A 94 24.97 -3.56 15.00
N ALA A 95 23.94 -2.90 14.46
CA ALA A 95 23.23 -3.35 13.28
C ALA A 95 24.16 -3.47 12.06
N GLU A 96 24.18 -4.64 11.43
CA GLU A 96 25.02 -4.94 10.27
C GLU A 96 24.23 -4.86 8.96
N GLU A 97 24.91 -4.45 7.89
CA GLU A 97 24.39 -4.57 6.52
C GLU A 97 24.24 -6.07 6.17
N VAL A 98 23.05 -6.45 5.70
CA VAL A 98 22.77 -7.80 5.21
C VAL A 98 22.54 -7.73 3.70
N ARG A 99 23.40 -8.41 2.93
CA ARG A 99 23.23 -8.56 1.48
C ARG A 99 22.36 -9.79 1.19
N PHE A 100 21.30 -9.60 0.40
CA PHE A 100 20.37 -10.62 -0.06
C PHE A 100 20.67 -11.02 -1.51
#